data_AF-A0A1B0B0U7-F1
#
_entry.id   AF-A0A1B0B0U7-F1
#
_cell.length_a   1.000
_cell.length_b   1.000
_cell.length_c   1.000
_cell.angle_alpha   90.00
_cell.angle_beta   90.00
_cell.angle_gamma   90.00
#
_symmetry.space_group_name_H-M   'P 1'
#
loop_
_entity.id
_entity.type
_entity.pdbx_description
1 polymer ?
#
loop_
_entity_poly.entity_id
_entity_poly.type
_entity_poly.pdbx_seq_one_letter_code
_entity_poly.pdbx_strand_id
1 'polypeptide(L)'
;MNDVPVECNLAFVIICLRELVNSKCWMNPFPKLGAADWKQIGALDYHDDLTPLGVHLARLPLDPQIGKMILIAGLFRCADPITSTAAGISFKSPFYTPLGFEQTVDRVKPELSDGIRSDHLLTHKALRGFREARESGRLSEYCYRKFLSNSILTQLENMKKQFTDHLRVARVRSVTEINDFTLTPKNSFTESADVTAESLNVNFNNLPLLRAIIASGIESTSYFLT
;
A
#
# COMPACT_ATOMS: atom_id res chain seq x y z
N MET A 1 18.00 13.00 -26.69
CA MET A 1 18.66 12.66 -25.41
C MET A 1 17.99 13.51 -24.35
N ASN A 2 16.94 12.96 -23.74
CA ASN A 2 16.18 13.65 -22.70
C ASN A 2 16.48 12.91 -21.40
N ASP A 3 17.28 13.55 -20.55
CA ASP A 3 17.51 13.12 -19.18
C ASP A 3 16.21 13.19 -18.40
N VAL A 4 15.72 12.01 -17.98
CA VAL A 4 14.66 11.88 -16.98
C VAL A 4 15.35 11.93 -15.62
N PRO A 5 15.01 12.87 -14.71
CA PRO A 5 15.60 12.88 -13.39
C PRO A 5 15.14 11.63 -12.65
N VAL A 6 16.12 10.82 -12.25
CA VAL A 6 15.93 9.65 -11.39
C VAL A 6 15.54 10.17 -10.01
N GLU A 7 14.24 10.16 -9.72
CA GLU A 7 13.74 10.49 -8.38
C GLU A 7 14.39 9.55 -7.36
N CYS A 8 15.10 10.15 -6.40
CA CYS A 8 15.90 9.45 -5.41
C CYS A 8 15.05 8.45 -4.62
N ASN A 9 15.35 7.17 -4.80
CA ASN A 9 14.80 6.09 -3.98
C ASN A 9 15.35 6.23 -2.54
N LEU A 10 14.50 6.79 -1.70
CA LEU A 10 14.61 7.12 -0.27
C LEU A 10 15.18 6.01 0.65
N ALA A 11 15.28 4.78 0.15
CA ALA A 11 16.01 3.68 0.79
C ALA A 11 17.48 4.04 1.12
N PHE A 12 18.08 4.99 0.37
CA PHE A 12 19.47 5.46 0.58
C PHE A 12 19.65 6.29 1.87
N VAL A 13 18.58 6.93 2.38
CA VAL A 13 18.64 7.80 3.58
C VAL A 13 18.46 7.00 4.87
N ILE A 14 17.68 5.93 4.82
CA ILE A 14 17.37 5.06 5.96
C ILE A 14 18.61 4.25 6.43
N ILE A 15 19.60 4.03 5.55
CA ILE A 15 20.89 3.40 5.93
C ILE A 15 21.87 4.42 6.52
N CYS A 16 21.87 5.67 6.06
CA CYS A 16 22.77 6.71 6.59
C CYS A 16 22.47 7.14 8.03
N LEU A 17 21.23 7.00 8.52
CA LEU A 17 20.90 7.34 9.91
C LEU A 17 21.23 6.23 10.93
N ARG A 18 21.61 5.02 10.48
CA ARG A 18 22.02 3.94 11.39
C ARG A 18 23.38 4.20 12.07
N GLU A 19 24.18 5.17 11.59
CA GLU A 19 25.41 5.65 12.27
C GLU A 19 25.22 6.92 13.14
N LEU A 20 24.06 7.57 13.13
CA LEU A 20 23.82 8.84 13.85
C LEU A 20 23.09 8.67 15.21
N VAL A 21 23.11 7.46 15.78
CA VAL A 21 22.44 7.15 17.06
C VAL A 21 23.11 7.82 18.28
N ASN A 22 24.23 8.57 18.13
CA ASN A 22 24.94 9.17 19.27
C ASN A 22 24.95 10.70 19.36
N SER A 23 24.26 11.43 18.48
CA SER A 23 24.27 12.89 18.52
C SER A 23 22.87 13.44 18.34
N LYS A 24 22.42 14.29 19.27
CA LYS A 24 21.20 15.12 19.22
C LYS A 24 21.22 16.11 18.04
N CYS A 25 21.37 15.63 16.82
CA CYS A 25 21.36 16.42 15.59
C CYS A 25 20.11 16.03 14.80
N TRP A 26 19.01 16.70 15.13
CA TRP A 26 17.80 16.65 14.32
C TRP A 26 18.02 17.41 13.00
N MET A 27 17.32 16.95 11.96
CA MET A 27 17.06 17.60 10.67
C MET A 27 18.09 17.41 9.54
N ASN A 28 17.90 16.27 8.85
CA ASN A 28 17.63 16.12 7.40
C ASN A 28 18.51 15.03 6.76
N PRO A 29 17.90 14.08 6.02
CA PRO A 29 16.67 14.25 5.23
C PRO A 29 15.53 13.34 5.70
N PHE A 30 14.44 13.89 6.22
CA PHE A 30 13.21 13.10 6.37
C PHE A 30 12.44 13.07 5.04
N PRO A 31 11.68 12.00 4.73
CA PRO A 31 10.93 11.89 3.49
C PRO A 31 9.69 12.76 3.54
N LYS A 32 9.65 13.85 2.77
CA LYS A 32 8.45 14.63 2.35
C LYS A 32 7.43 15.11 3.42
N LEU A 33 7.47 14.64 4.67
CA LEU A 33 6.51 14.87 5.77
C LEU A 33 7.20 15.55 6.97
N GLY A 34 6.51 16.52 7.58
CA GLY A 34 6.97 17.22 8.80
C GLY A 34 6.64 16.47 10.09
N ALA A 35 7.20 16.88 11.23
CA ALA A 35 6.98 16.22 12.53
C ALA A 35 5.48 16.09 12.92
N ALA A 36 4.65 17.05 12.52
CA ALA A 36 3.20 17.00 12.71
C ALA A 36 2.55 15.80 12.00
N ASP A 37 2.96 15.52 10.76
CA ASP A 37 2.43 14.41 9.97
C ASP A 37 2.82 13.06 10.56
N TRP A 38 4.04 12.97 11.12
CA TRP A 38 4.55 11.78 11.80
C TRP A 38 3.81 11.50 13.12
N LYS A 39 3.41 12.53 13.87
CA LYS A 39 2.51 12.38 15.03
C LYS A 39 1.12 11.92 14.59
N GLN A 40 0.58 12.50 13.52
CA GLN A 40 -0.76 12.16 13.02
C GLN A 40 -0.88 10.71 12.54
N ILE A 41 0.15 10.17 11.89
CA ILE A 41 0.18 8.75 11.51
C ILE A 41 0.46 7.83 12.71
N GLY A 42 0.79 8.37 13.89
CA GLY A 42 1.12 7.61 15.11
C GLY A 42 2.54 7.07 15.13
N ALA A 43 3.44 7.63 14.32
CA ALA A 43 4.85 7.26 14.29
C ALA A 43 5.68 7.96 15.39
N LEU A 44 5.25 9.15 15.81
CA LEU A 44 5.80 9.88 16.95
C LEU A 44 4.75 9.98 18.07
N ASP A 45 5.21 9.97 19.32
CA ASP A 45 4.37 10.26 20.48
C ASP A 45 4.27 11.77 20.78
N TYR A 46 3.66 12.11 21.92
CA TYR A 46 3.50 13.50 22.35
C TYR A 46 4.81 14.19 22.74
N HIS A 47 5.85 13.41 23.07
CA HIS A 47 7.18 13.87 23.42
C HIS A 47 8.14 13.93 22.21
N ASP A 48 7.65 13.69 20.99
CA ASP A 48 8.47 13.57 19.78
C ASP A 48 9.38 12.32 19.77
N ASP A 49 9.07 11.31 20.59
CA ASP A 49 9.78 10.03 20.59
C ASP A 49 9.15 9.05 19.59
N LEU A 50 9.99 8.21 19.00
CA LEU A 50 9.57 7.25 17.98
C LEU A 50 8.78 6.08 18.59
N THR A 51 7.55 5.87 18.12
CA THR A 51 6.72 4.74 18.56
C THR A 51 7.20 3.43 17.91
N PRO A 52 6.82 2.24 18.42
CA PRO A 52 7.11 0.98 17.74
C PRO A 52 6.62 0.93 16.30
N LEU A 53 5.46 1.55 16.02
CA LEU A 53 4.96 1.73 14.65
C LEU A 53 5.91 2.61 13.83
N GLY A 54 6.35 3.74 14.38
CA GLY A 54 7.31 4.64 13.76
C GLY A 54 8.64 3.97 13.43
N VAL A 55 9.14 3.09 14.29
CA VAL A 55 10.34 2.27 14.04
C VAL A 55 10.15 1.38 12.81
N HIS A 56 9.01 0.69 12.70
CA HIS A 56 8.73 -0.13 11.53
C HIS A 56 8.57 0.70 10.25
N LEU A 57 7.89 1.85 10.33
CA LEU A 57 7.69 2.75 9.20
C LEU A 57 9.01 3.36 8.70
N ALA A 58 9.88 3.80 9.61
CA ALA A 58 11.19 4.36 9.27
C ALA A 58 12.11 3.35 8.55
N ARG A 59 11.84 2.05 8.68
CA ARG A 59 12.61 0.97 8.03
C ARG A 59 12.06 0.58 6.65
N LEU A 60 10.88 1.06 6.26
CA LEU A 60 10.24 0.76 4.98
C LEU A 60 10.62 1.82 3.94
N PRO A 61 10.99 1.43 2.70
CA PRO A 61 11.24 2.37 1.61
C PRO A 61 9.92 2.81 0.96
N LEU A 62 8.95 3.20 1.77
CA LEU A 62 7.59 3.57 1.36
C LEU A 62 7.20 4.88 2.03
N ASP A 63 6.26 5.61 1.43
CA ASP A 63 5.63 6.73 2.11
C ASP A 63 4.99 6.26 3.43
N PRO A 64 5.16 6.98 4.55
CA PRO A 64 4.72 6.51 5.86
C PRO A 64 3.23 6.14 5.94
N GLN A 65 2.38 6.87 5.21
CA GLN A 65 0.94 6.58 5.09
C GLN A 65 0.68 5.22 4.41
N ILE A 66 1.38 4.95 3.30
CA ILE A 66 1.30 3.70 2.55
C ILE A 66 1.90 2.54 3.35
N GLY A 67 3.04 2.77 3.99
CA GLY A 67 3.68 1.82 4.91
C GLY A 67 2.74 1.40 6.04
N LYS A 68 2.03 2.36 6.64
CA LYS A 68 1.07 2.10 7.72
C LYS A 68 -0.07 1.21 7.25
N MET A 69 -0.67 1.53 6.10
CA MET A 69 -1.73 0.70 5.51
C MET A 69 -1.27 -0.74 5.27
N ILE A 70 -0.07 -0.93 4.70
CA ILE A 70 0.46 -2.26 4.36
C ILE A 70 0.81 -3.06 5.62
N LEU A 71 1.41 -2.43 6.64
CA LEU A 71 1.72 -3.08 7.92
C LEU A 71 0.44 -3.56 8.63
N ILE A 72 -0.58 -2.69 8.70
CA ILE A 72 -1.87 -3.02 9.31
C ILE A 72 -2.59 -4.10 8.50
N ALA A 73 -2.59 -4.02 7.17
CA ALA A 73 -3.18 -5.07 6.31
C ALA A 73 -2.53 -6.44 6.52
N GLY A 74 -1.22 -6.44 6.72
CA GLY A 74 -0.48 -7.63 7.10
C GLY A 74 -0.98 -8.19 8.43
N LEU A 75 -1.12 -7.36 9.46
CA LEU A 75 -1.58 -7.75 10.80
C LEU A 75 -2.99 -8.37 10.75
N PHE A 76 -3.91 -7.71 10.06
CA PHE A 76 -5.31 -8.11 9.99
C PHE A 76 -5.65 -9.10 8.87
N ARG A 77 -4.65 -9.64 8.15
CA ARG A 77 -4.84 -10.64 7.09
C ARG A 77 -5.81 -10.16 5.99
N CYS A 78 -5.57 -8.97 5.45
CA CYS A 78 -6.30 -8.42 4.30
C CYS A 78 -5.33 -7.75 3.30
N ALA A 79 -4.21 -8.42 3.03
CA ALA A 79 -3.12 -7.84 2.25
C ALA A 79 -3.49 -7.51 0.80
N ASP A 80 -4.22 -8.38 0.10
CA ASP A 80 -4.57 -8.19 -1.32
C ASP A 80 -5.41 -6.91 -1.58
N PRO A 81 -6.56 -6.70 -0.90
CA PRO A 81 -7.35 -5.48 -1.11
C PRO A 81 -6.61 -4.21 -0.72
N ILE A 82 -5.89 -4.23 0.41
CA ILE A 82 -5.20 -3.02 0.88
C ILE A 82 -3.98 -2.68 0.03
N THR A 83 -3.17 -3.65 -0.40
CA THR A 83 -2.03 -3.39 -1.29
C THR A 83 -2.50 -2.91 -2.67
N SER A 84 -3.62 -3.42 -3.18
CA SER A 84 -4.25 -2.91 -4.41
C SER A 84 -4.67 -1.45 -4.28
N THR A 85 -5.35 -1.12 -3.19
CA THR A 85 -5.77 0.25 -2.90
C THR A 85 -4.57 1.17 -2.71
N ALA A 86 -3.58 0.76 -1.93
CA ALA A 86 -2.34 1.50 -1.71
C ALA A 86 -1.60 1.80 -3.02
N ALA A 87 -1.55 0.85 -3.96
CA ALA A 87 -0.93 1.07 -5.27
C ALA A 87 -1.69 2.12 -6.08
N GLY A 88 -3.03 2.06 -6.04
CA GLY A 88 -3.89 3.06 -6.70
C GLY A 88 -3.70 4.47 -6.15
N ILE A 89 -3.54 4.60 -4.83
CA ILE A 89 -3.27 5.88 -4.15
C ILE A 89 -1.86 6.38 -4.47
N SER A 90 -0.86 5.49 -4.51
CA SER A 90 0.55 5.86 -4.69
C SER A 90 0.90 6.25 -6.13
N PHE A 91 0.13 5.81 -7.12
CA PHE A 91 0.43 6.05 -8.53
C PHE A 91 -0.68 6.83 -9.23
N LYS A 92 -1.72 6.15 -9.70
CA LYS A 92 -2.92 6.76 -10.26
C LYS A 92 -4.05 5.76 -10.40
N SER A 93 -5.26 6.30 -10.54
CA SER A 93 -6.47 5.54 -10.90
C SER A 93 -6.30 4.82 -12.25
N PRO A 94 -6.72 3.54 -12.37
CA PRO A 94 -6.70 2.82 -13.63
C PRO A 94 -7.87 3.18 -14.56
N PHE A 95 -8.86 3.93 -14.07
CA PHE A 95 -10.03 4.34 -14.82
C PHE A 95 -9.73 5.57 -15.68
N TYR A 96 -10.19 5.56 -16.93
CA TYR A 96 -10.18 6.73 -17.80
C TYR A 96 -11.60 7.02 -18.31
N THR A 97 -11.86 8.28 -18.65
CA THR A 97 -13.15 8.69 -19.22
C THR A 97 -12.89 9.29 -20.61
N PRO A 98 -13.24 8.57 -21.70
CA PRO A 98 -13.23 9.17 -23.03
C PRO A 98 -14.29 10.27 -23.14
N LEU A 99 -14.00 11.31 -23.92
CA LEU A 99 -14.93 12.40 -24.18
C LEU A 99 -16.24 11.87 -24.78
N GLY A 100 -17.38 12.26 -24.19
CA GLY A 100 -18.71 11.85 -24.64
C GLY A 100 -19.20 10.50 -24.12
N PHE A 101 -18.40 9.81 -23.29
CA PHE A 101 -18.76 8.54 -22.66
C PHE A 101 -18.92 8.64 -21.13
N GLU A 102 -19.02 9.84 -20.58
CA GLU A 102 -19.12 10.11 -19.14
C GLU A 102 -20.26 9.31 -18.50
N GLN A 103 -21.46 9.37 -19.11
CA GLN A 103 -22.64 8.63 -18.62
C GLN A 103 -22.47 7.11 -18.64
N THR A 104 -21.68 6.58 -19.59
CA THR A 104 -21.41 5.15 -19.69
C THR A 104 -20.41 4.72 -18.62
N VAL A 105 -19.37 5.51 -18.39
CA VAL A 105 -18.39 5.29 -17.31
C VAL A 105 -19.07 5.32 -15.94
N ASP A 106 -19.99 6.26 -15.73
CA ASP A 106 -20.75 6.40 -14.49
C ASP A 106 -21.67 5.21 -14.21
N ARG A 107 -22.07 4.44 -15.25
CA ARG A 107 -22.80 3.17 -15.09
C ARG A 107 -21.87 1.99 -14.81
N VAL A 108 -20.70 1.98 -15.43
CA VAL A 108 -19.72 0.89 -15.31
C VAL A 108 -19.07 0.82 -13.93
N LYS A 109 -18.79 1.96 -13.30
CA LYS A 109 -18.17 1.99 -11.96
C LYS A 109 -19.04 1.31 -10.89
N PRO A 110 -20.36 1.61 -10.76
CA PRO A 110 -21.26 0.89 -9.87
C PRO A 110 -21.32 -0.62 -10.14
N GLU A 111 -21.35 -1.04 -11.42
CA GLU A 111 -21.35 -2.46 -11.76
C GLU A 111 -20.07 -3.16 -11.27
N LEU A 112 -18.91 -2.54 -11.45
CA LEU A 112 -17.62 -3.09 -11.00
C LEU A 112 -17.50 -3.08 -9.46
N SER A 113 -18.25 -2.20 -8.80
CA SER A 113 -18.21 -2.08 -7.34
C SER A 113 -18.86 -3.24 -6.60
N ASP A 114 -19.61 -4.13 -7.28
CA ASP A 114 -20.41 -5.19 -6.64
C ASP A 114 -21.33 -4.64 -5.51
N GLY A 115 -21.82 -3.40 -5.65
CA GLY A 115 -22.61 -2.72 -4.62
C GLY A 115 -21.81 -2.08 -3.48
N ILE A 116 -20.47 -2.19 -3.51
CA ILE A 116 -19.58 -1.57 -2.52
C ILE A 116 -19.37 -0.09 -2.87
N ARG A 117 -19.93 0.80 -2.07
CA ARG A 117 -19.67 2.25 -2.17
C ARG A 117 -18.30 2.59 -1.56
N SER A 118 -17.22 2.34 -2.29
CA SER A 118 -15.86 2.76 -1.94
C SER A 118 -14.98 2.84 -3.19
N ASP A 119 -14.64 4.06 -3.59
CA ASP A 119 -13.82 4.32 -4.79
C ASP A 119 -12.41 3.74 -4.65
N HIS A 120 -11.85 3.77 -3.44
CA HIS A 120 -10.55 3.19 -3.14
C HIS A 120 -10.52 1.66 -3.31
N LEU A 121 -11.62 0.98 -2.99
CA LEU A 121 -11.75 -0.47 -3.19
C LEU A 121 -12.05 -0.84 -4.65
N LEU A 122 -12.53 0.12 -5.45
CA LEU A 122 -12.81 -0.11 -6.85
C LEU A 122 -11.52 -0.45 -7.64
N THR A 123 -10.38 0.13 -7.25
CA THR A 123 -9.07 -0.24 -7.81
C THR A 123 -8.72 -1.70 -7.55
N HIS A 124 -9.02 -2.22 -6.35
CA HIS A 124 -8.82 -3.64 -6.05
C HIS A 124 -9.71 -4.54 -6.92
N LYS A 125 -10.99 -4.18 -7.09
CA LYS A 125 -11.92 -4.91 -7.97
C LYS A 125 -11.45 -4.92 -9.42
N ALA A 126 -10.98 -3.77 -9.91
CA ALA A 126 -10.41 -3.65 -11.24
C ALA A 126 -9.22 -4.59 -11.46
N LEU A 127 -8.29 -4.64 -10.49
CA LEU A 127 -7.11 -5.50 -10.54
C LEU A 127 -7.44 -6.99 -10.44
N ARG A 128 -8.42 -7.35 -9.60
CA ARG A 128 -8.91 -8.73 -9.50
C ARG A 128 -9.46 -9.22 -10.83
N GLY A 129 -10.40 -8.46 -11.44
CA GLY A 129 -10.94 -8.82 -12.76
C GLY A 129 -9.89 -8.75 -13.88
N PHE A 130 -8.87 -7.90 -13.74
CA PHE A 130 -7.74 -7.84 -14.68
C PHE A 130 -6.88 -9.11 -14.64
N ARG A 131 -6.67 -9.71 -13.46
CA ARG A 131 -5.99 -11.01 -13.32
C ARG A 131 -6.80 -12.14 -13.95
N GLU A 132 -8.09 -12.23 -13.61
CA GLU A 132 -9.01 -13.23 -14.16
C GLU A 132 -9.12 -13.14 -15.70
N ALA A 133 -9.22 -11.91 -16.24
CA ALA A 133 -9.26 -11.67 -17.67
C ALA A 133 -7.94 -12.02 -18.37
N ARG A 134 -6.81 -11.89 -17.69
CA ARG A 134 -5.48 -12.26 -18.21
C ARG A 134 -5.36 -13.76 -18.35
N GLU A 135 -5.77 -14.51 -17.33
CA GLU A 135 -5.79 -15.97 -17.33
C GLU A 135 -6.75 -16.52 -18.39
N SER A 136 -7.88 -15.84 -18.61
CA SER A 136 -8.87 -16.20 -19.63
C SER A 136 -8.52 -15.74 -21.05
N GLY A 137 -7.39 -15.04 -21.27
CA GLY A 137 -7.03 -14.48 -22.58
C GLY A 137 -7.93 -13.33 -23.08
N ARG A 138 -8.80 -12.78 -22.23
CA ARG A 138 -9.79 -11.72 -22.55
C ARG A 138 -9.40 -10.35 -21.98
N LEU A 139 -8.11 -10.13 -21.77
CA LEU A 139 -7.57 -8.91 -21.14
C LEU A 139 -8.00 -7.62 -21.85
N SER A 140 -7.90 -7.61 -23.18
CA SER A 140 -8.23 -6.44 -24.01
C SER A 140 -9.72 -6.10 -23.92
N GLU A 141 -10.58 -7.12 -24.01
CA GLU A 141 -12.04 -6.96 -23.87
C GLU A 141 -12.41 -6.40 -22.50
N TYR A 142 -11.82 -6.94 -21.42
CA TYR A 142 -12.06 -6.46 -20.07
C TYR A 142 -11.67 -4.99 -19.89
N CYS A 143 -10.47 -4.61 -20.36
CA CYS A 143 -9.99 -3.23 -20.25
C CYS A 143 -10.87 -2.26 -21.05
N TYR A 144 -11.30 -2.65 -22.25
CA TYR A 144 -12.18 -1.84 -23.08
C TYR A 144 -13.55 -1.65 -22.45
N ARG A 145 -14.21 -2.74 -22.04
CA ARG A 145 -15.58 -2.70 -21.49
C ARG A 145 -15.67 -1.97 -20.15
N LYS A 146 -14.59 -1.99 -19.36
CA LYS A 146 -14.56 -1.37 -18.03
C LYS A 146 -13.88 0.00 -17.99
N PHE A 147 -13.51 0.56 -19.15
CA PHE A 147 -12.77 1.83 -19.27
C PHE A 147 -11.51 1.86 -18.40
N LEU A 148 -10.73 0.77 -18.48
CA LEU A 148 -9.50 0.59 -17.73
C LEU A 148 -8.28 0.65 -18.64
N SER A 149 -7.19 1.24 -18.13
CA SER A 149 -5.92 1.25 -18.83
C SER A 149 -5.07 0.03 -18.48
N ASN A 150 -4.76 -0.79 -19.49
CA ASN A 150 -3.92 -1.98 -19.34
C ASN A 150 -2.51 -1.65 -18.79
N SER A 151 -1.89 -0.56 -19.27
CA SER A 151 -0.57 -0.14 -18.81
C SER A 151 -0.57 0.26 -17.33
N ILE A 152 -1.61 0.99 -16.89
CA ILE A 152 -1.78 1.37 -15.48
C ILE A 152 -1.99 0.14 -14.62
N LEU A 153 -2.91 -0.75 -14.99
CA LEU A 153 -3.19 -1.97 -14.24
C LEU A 153 -1.95 -2.87 -14.10
N THR A 154 -1.14 -2.96 -15.16
CA THR A 154 0.14 -3.69 -15.12
C THR A 154 1.11 -3.04 -14.12
N GLN A 155 1.23 -1.72 -14.13
CA GLN A 155 2.06 -1.00 -13.17
C GLN A 155 1.58 -1.19 -11.72
N LEU A 156 0.28 -1.14 -11.49
CA LEU A 156 -0.32 -1.37 -10.16
C LEU A 156 -0.05 -2.79 -9.65
N GLU A 157 -0.14 -3.82 -10.50
CA GLU A 157 0.26 -5.19 -10.16
C GLU A 157 1.75 -5.28 -9.78
N ASN A 158 2.63 -4.57 -10.49
CA ASN A 158 4.06 -4.53 -10.15
C ASN A 158 4.31 -3.85 -8.79
N MET A 159 3.62 -2.75 -8.50
CA MET A 159 3.73 -2.06 -7.20
C MET A 159 3.20 -2.92 -6.05
N LYS A 160 2.09 -3.65 -6.25
CA LYS A 160 1.58 -4.61 -5.26
C LYS A 160 2.62 -5.66 -4.88
N LYS A 161 3.36 -6.18 -5.86
CA LYS A 161 4.44 -7.14 -5.62
C LYS A 161 5.54 -6.51 -4.77
N GLN A 162 5.99 -5.30 -5.11
CA GLN A 162 6.99 -4.57 -4.32
C GLN A 162 6.54 -4.32 -2.87
N PHE A 163 5.28 -3.91 -2.68
CA PHE A 163 4.70 -3.72 -1.33
C PHE A 163 4.68 -5.01 -0.52
N THR A 164 4.41 -6.13 -1.18
CA THR A 164 4.40 -7.45 -0.54
C THR A 164 5.81 -7.85 -0.12
N ASP A 165 6.81 -7.60 -0.95
CA ASP A 165 8.21 -7.86 -0.63
C ASP A 165 8.67 -7.02 0.58
N HIS A 166 8.29 -5.74 0.62
CA HIS A 166 8.58 -4.87 1.77
C HIS A 166 7.89 -5.36 3.06
N LEU A 167 6.64 -5.81 2.98
CA LEU A 167 5.92 -6.39 4.12
C LEU A 167 6.59 -7.66 4.64
N ARG A 168 7.09 -8.52 3.73
CA ARG A 168 7.83 -9.74 4.11
C ARG A 168 9.12 -9.40 4.85
N VAL A 169 9.91 -8.46 4.32
CA VAL A 169 11.16 -8.03 4.95
C VAL A 169 10.92 -7.41 6.33
N ALA A 170 9.90 -6.57 6.48
CA ALA A 170 9.55 -5.97 7.76
C ALA A 170 9.13 -7.02 8.81
N ARG A 171 8.40 -8.06 8.40
CA ARG A 171 7.96 -9.15 9.30
C ARG A 171 9.09 -10.05 9.75
N VAL A 172 9.97 -10.47 8.84
CA VAL A 172 11.12 -11.35 9.18
C VAL A 172 12.01 -10.68 10.23
N ARG A 173 12.27 -9.37 10.09
CA ARG A 173 13.11 -8.61 11.03
C ARG A 173 12.48 -8.47 12.42
N SER A 174 11.15 -8.36 12.49
CA SER A 174 10.43 -8.27 13.77
C SER A 174 10.48 -9.59 14.54
N VAL A 175 10.49 -10.73 13.84
CA VAL A 175 10.60 -12.07 14.45
C VAL A 175 12.01 -12.33 14.97
N THR A 176 13.06 -11.84 14.29
CA THR A 176 14.46 -12.04 14.71
C THR A 176 14.88 -11.21 15.93
N GLU A 177 14.17 -10.12 16.24
CA GLU A 177 14.45 -9.27 17.41
C GLU A 177 13.77 -9.82 18.70
N ILE A 178 12.90 -10.83 18.59
CA ILE A 178 12.24 -11.51 19.71
C ILE A 178 12.90 -12.88 19.90
N ASN A 179 14.01 -12.92 20.65
CA ASN A 179 14.62 -14.15 21.16
C ASN A 179 13.78 -14.71 22.33
N ASP A 180 12.53 -15.11 22.09
CA ASP A 180 11.78 -15.89 23.07
C ASP A 180 10.98 -17.03 22.41
N PHE A 181 11.31 -18.24 22.87
CA PHE A 181 10.55 -19.48 22.83
C PHE A 181 10.10 -20.08 21.48
N THR A 182 10.93 -20.99 20.95
CA THR A 182 10.55 -22.25 20.27
C THR A 182 9.21 -22.30 19.52
N LEU A 183 8.98 -21.37 18.60
CA LEU A 183 8.08 -21.62 17.47
C LEU A 183 8.96 -21.99 16.29
N THR A 184 9.09 -23.30 16.07
CA THR A 184 9.57 -23.90 14.81
C THR A 184 9.00 -23.14 13.60
N PRO A 185 9.73 -23.05 12.47
CA PRO A 185 9.26 -22.40 11.25
C PRO A 185 8.12 -23.24 10.63
N LYS A 186 6.93 -23.14 11.20
CA LYS A 186 5.66 -23.71 10.73
C LYS A 186 4.53 -22.69 10.80
N ASN A 187 4.87 -21.40 10.72
CA ASN A 187 3.88 -20.39 10.43
C ASN A 187 3.81 -20.29 8.91
N SER A 188 2.72 -20.80 8.32
CA SER A 188 2.32 -20.81 6.89
C SER A 188 2.21 -19.43 6.21
N PHE A 189 2.90 -18.45 6.78
CA PHE A 189 2.74 -17.03 6.57
C PHE A 189 3.96 -16.39 5.89
N THR A 190 5.08 -17.12 5.84
CA THR A 190 6.33 -16.70 5.17
C THR A 190 6.52 -17.35 3.80
N GLU A 191 5.73 -18.36 3.41
CA GLU A 191 6.02 -19.16 2.21
C GLU A 191 5.51 -18.54 0.91
N SER A 192 4.31 -17.95 0.89
CA SER A 192 3.78 -17.47 -0.39
C SER A 192 4.38 -16.13 -0.78
N ALA A 193 5.04 -16.10 -1.95
CA ALA A 193 5.39 -14.85 -2.65
C ALA A 193 4.16 -14.13 -3.21
N ASP A 194 3.00 -14.77 -3.16
CA ASP A 194 1.77 -14.25 -3.69
C ASP A 194 0.96 -13.53 -2.60
N VAL A 195 0.78 -12.22 -2.77
CA VAL A 195 -0.07 -11.37 -1.93
C VAL A 195 -1.52 -11.84 -1.90
N THR A 196 -1.93 -12.65 -2.87
CA THR A 196 -3.27 -13.20 -3.01
C THR A 196 -3.48 -14.49 -2.23
N ALA A 197 -2.43 -15.03 -1.60
CA ALA A 197 -2.52 -16.24 -0.79
C ALA A 197 -3.58 -16.12 0.30
N GLU A 198 -4.37 -17.18 0.47
CA GLU A 198 -5.52 -17.21 1.39
C GLU A 198 -5.10 -16.94 2.84
N SER A 199 -3.91 -17.42 3.24
CA SER A 199 -3.37 -17.18 4.59
C SER A 199 -3.16 -15.69 4.91
N LEU A 200 -2.86 -14.87 3.90
CA LEU A 200 -2.68 -13.41 4.01
C LEU A 200 -4.00 -12.63 3.90
N ASN A 201 -5.12 -13.31 3.59
CA ASN A 201 -6.35 -12.69 3.13
C ASN A 201 -7.63 -13.22 3.81
N VAL A 202 -7.53 -13.85 4.99
CA VAL A 202 -8.71 -14.34 5.75
C VAL A 202 -9.81 -13.27 5.90
N ASN A 203 -9.45 -11.99 6.08
CA ASN A 203 -10.40 -10.90 6.28
C ASN A 203 -10.63 -10.03 5.03
N PHE A 204 -10.32 -10.52 3.83
CA PHE A 204 -10.40 -9.72 2.60
C PHE A 204 -11.80 -9.20 2.24
N ASN A 205 -12.87 -9.82 2.76
CA ASN A 205 -14.26 -9.40 2.53
C ASN A 205 -14.84 -8.55 3.67
N ASN A 206 -14.09 -8.28 4.74
CA ASN A 206 -14.58 -7.49 5.86
C ASN A 206 -14.54 -5.99 5.53
N LEU A 207 -15.60 -5.48 4.90
CA LEU A 207 -15.66 -4.08 4.44
C LEU A 207 -15.44 -3.03 5.54
N PRO A 208 -16.03 -3.14 6.75
CA PRO A 208 -15.74 -2.22 7.84
C PRO A 208 -14.25 -2.16 8.19
N LEU A 209 -13.59 -3.32 8.27
CA LEU A 209 -12.16 -3.42 8.51
C LEU A 209 -11.35 -2.78 7.38
N LEU A 210 -11.65 -3.12 6.13
CA LEU A 210 -10.93 -2.54 4.98
C LEU A 210 -11.05 -1.01 4.97
N ARG A 211 -12.25 -0.48 5.22
CA ARG A 211 -12.51 0.97 5.30
C ARG A 211 -11.73 1.62 6.43
N ALA A 212 -11.69 1.00 7.61
CA ALA A 212 -10.92 1.50 8.75
C ALA A 212 -9.41 1.57 8.42
N ILE A 213 -8.87 0.54 7.77
CA ILE A 213 -7.45 0.51 7.39
C ILE A 213 -7.15 1.59 6.33
N ILE A 214 -8.01 1.71 5.31
CA ILE A 214 -7.87 2.74 4.27
C ILE A 214 -7.95 4.14 4.88
N ALA A 215 -8.93 4.41 5.75
CA ALA A 215 -9.06 5.68 6.46
C ALA A 215 -7.79 6.00 7.26
N SER A 216 -7.22 5.01 7.95
CA SER A 216 -6.01 5.21 8.77
C SER A 216 -4.76 5.65 7.99
N GLY A 217 -4.73 5.43 6.67
CA GLY A 217 -3.66 5.89 5.78
C GLY A 217 -3.98 7.19 5.04
N ILE A 218 -5.25 7.41 4.69
CA ILE A 218 -5.67 8.57 3.88
C ILE A 218 -5.98 9.80 4.73
N GLU A 219 -6.59 9.65 5.90
CA GLU A 219 -7.06 10.77 6.74
C GLU A 219 -5.94 11.72 7.20
N SER A 220 -4.68 11.33 7.05
CA SER A 220 -3.53 12.21 7.33
C SER A 220 -3.35 13.35 6.31
N THR A 221 -4.07 13.35 5.19
CA THR A 221 -4.00 14.42 4.17
C THR A 221 -5.10 15.49 4.30
N SER A 222 -6.12 15.28 5.14
CA SER A 222 -7.32 16.15 5.18
C SER A 222 -7.21 17.38 6.08
N TYR A 223 -6.14 17.54 6.86
CA TYR A 223 -5.98 18.67 7.80
C TYR A 223 -5.09 19.81 7.27
N PHE A 224 -4.56 19.70 6.04
CA PHE A 224 -3.77 20.77 5.39
C PHE A 224 -4.60 21.69 4.48
N LEU A 225 -5.92 21.52 4.42
CA LEU A 225 -6.82 22.35 3.58
C LEU A 225 -7.84 23.19 4.38
N THR A 226 -7.61 23.41 5.67
CA THR A 226 -8.38 24.35 6.51
C THR A 226 -7.45 25.17 7.36
#